data_AF-A0A948S2K8-F1
#
_entry.id   AF-A0A948S2K8-F1
#
_cell.length_a   1.000
_cell.length_b   1.000
_cell.length_c   1.000
_cell.angle_alpha   90.00
_cell.angle_beta   90.00
_cell.angle_gamma   90.00
#
_symmetry.space_group_name_H-M   'P 1'
#
loop_
_entity.id
_entity.type
_entity.pdbx_description
1 polymer ?
#
loop_
_entity_poly.entity_id
_entity_poly.type
_entity_poly.pdbx_seq_one_letter_code
_entity_poly.pdbx_strand_id
1 'polypeptide(L)'
;MGLFNASPIRMITGIILAIIVFILSGSISQIIGGRIPETLSYKEWLSTSIFQLLMATVSILLMLILGRGNLRRFGFCVGMRFSIVKLLLLVLAAEIVVMIPFSFFLGDGEGHFADEFTFLQMVIGIWIIASTCEEVVMRGLIQGYLDPLKKHGIGFGRIFFSLPVITCALLFSAMHVPLLIMGIDTALGISILISTFLLGLIAGYYRENTGSLIPAIIAHSAANIFGVGLEWFIGMFLLVLCLPGLAFGGISGYSAPAGGVEEFFPQPSIVYNPEHYICYRAASPLTIDGLLDESAWAQAEWTKDFVDIEGAAKPAPRFRTRVKMLWNDEYFYVGAELEEPHIWAKLTDRDAVIFYDNDFEVFIDPDGDTHQYYELEVNALGTVWDLFLVQPYRDGGPAVNAWDIQGLLIGVHVEGTLNNPKDTDTSWSVEFAIPWNVLKESAHKEAPPHSGDQWRVNFSRVEWKTEIIDGDYIKVKDSKTGKTMPEDNWVWSPQGLINMHYPEMWGIVQFLDQTVRAPGDKICQPEAWEYIWVLRQIYYMEKNYYLRHREYSNSLDELLPYLNSTLKSLFDEKYANRKITSTGETFVVTLETGGVIYHIDQTGRTW
;
A
#
# COMPACT_ATOMS: atom_id res chain seq x y z
N MET A 1 15.78 -52.88 -27.87
CA MET A 1 16.76 -51.99 -27.20
C MET A 1 16.66 -50.50 -27.58
N GLY A 2 15.99 -50.09 -28.67
CA GLY A 2 16.01 -48.68 -29.14
C GLY A 2 14.93 -47.70 -28.60
N LEU A 3 13.89 -48.17 -27.90
CA LEU A 3 12.76 -47.31 -27.47
C LEU A 3 12.89 -46.77 -26.03
N PHE A 4 13.62 -47.46 -25.14
CA PHE A 4 13.81 -47.02 -23.75
C PHE A 4 14.92 -45.95 -23.59
N ASN A 5 15.92 -45.91 -24.50
CA ASN A 5 16.99 -44.90 -24.44
C ASN A 5 16.59 -43.54 -25.05
N ALA A 6 15.53 -43.46 -25.86
CA ALA A 6 15.14 -42.23 -26.56
C ALA A 6 14.25 -41.29 -25.72
N SER A 7 13.52 -41.82 -24.73
CA SER A 7 12.59 -41.03 -23.91
C SER A 7 13.31 -40.03 -22.99
N PRO A 8 14.37 -40.40 -22.25
CA PRO A 8 15.10 -39.47 -21.39
C PRO A 8 15.83 -38.38 -22.19
N ILE A 9 16.46 -38.76 -23.31
CA ILE A 9 17.19 -37.82 -24.18
C ILE A 9 16.24 -36.74 -24.69
N ARG A 10 15.06 -37.12 -25.17
CA ARG A 10 14.10 -36.15 -25.71
C ARG A 10 13.53 -35.21 -24.65
N MET A 11 13.31 -35.71 -23.43
CA MET A 11 12.92 -34.85 -22.29
C MET A 11 14.02 -33.84 -21.96
N ILE A 12 15.27 -34.30 -21.84
CA ILE A 12 16.43 -33.43 -21.58
C ILE A 12 16.56 -32.37 -22.69
N THR A 13 16.43 -32.76 -23.97
CA THR A 13 16.45 -31.79 -25.07
C THR A 13 15.30 -30.80 -24.99
N GLY A 14 14.10 -31.22 -24.59
CA GLY A 14 12.98 -30.31 -24.36
C GLY A 14 13.28 -29.27 -23.28
N ILE A 15 13.85 -29.70 -22.15
CA ILE A 15 14.26 -28.80 -21.06
C ILE A 15 15.35 -27.83 -21.54
N ILE A 16 16.36 -28.33 -22.26
CA ILE A 16 17.43 -27.51 -22.83
C ILE A 16 16.87 -26.48 -23.83
N LEU A 17 15.88 -26.85 -24.66
CA LEU A 17 15.23 -25.91 -25.58
C LEU A 17 14.55 -24.77 -24.81
N ALA A 18 13.85 -25.06 -23.71
CA ALA A 18 13.26 -24.04 -22.87
C ALA A 18 14.35 -23.10 -22.31
N ILE A 19 15.40 -23.66 -21.71
CA ILE A 19 16.52 -22.88 -21.15
C ILE A 19 17.18 -21.99 -22.22
N ILE A 20 17.40 -22.51 -23.43
CA ILE A 20 17.96 -21.73 -24.55
C ILE A 20 17.06 -20.55 -24.92
N VAL A 21 15.74 -20.77 -25.02
CA VAL A 21 14.80 -19.68 -25.33
C VAL A 21 14.87 -18.60 -24.25
N PHE A 22 14.85 -18.98 -22.97
CA PHE A 22 14.92 -18.04 -21.85
C PHE A 22 16.24 -17.25 -21.84
N ILE A 23 17.39 -17.94 -21.90
CA ILE A 23 18.71 -17.29 -21.86
C ILE A 23 18.89 -16.36 -23.07
N LEU A 24 18.61 -16.84 -24.28
CA LEU A 24 18.80 -16.06 -25.50
C LEU A 24 17.88 -14.83 -25.51
N SER A 25 16.61 -15.00 -25.18
CA SER A 25 15.65 -13.89 -25.13
C SER A 25 16.02 -12.91 -24.02
N GLY A 26 16.46 -13.40 -22.87
CA GLY A 26 16.91 -12.56 -21.75
C GLY A 26 18.13 -11.72 -22.11
N SER A 27 19.16 -12.34 -22.70
CA SER A 27 20.36 -11.63 -23.15
C SER A 27 20.05 -10.56 -24.22
N ILE A 28 19.20 -10.88 -25.20
CA ILE A 28 18.80 -9.91 -26.22
C ILE A 28 17.95 -8.80 -25.60
N SER A 29 17.01 -9.15 -24.72
CA SER A 29 16.15 -8.18 -24.04
C SER A 29 16.96 -7.23 -23.17
N GLN A 30 17.99 -7.70 -22.46
CA GLN A 30 18.89 -6.83 -21.70
C GLN A 30 19.64 -5.84 -22.59
N ILE A 31 20.12 -6.27 -23.76
CA ILE A 31 20.80 -5.39 -24.72
C ILE A 31 19.84 -4.32 -25.27
N ILE A 32 18.59 -4.69 -25.57
CA ILE A 32 17.58 -3.75 -26.06
C ILE A 32 17.10 -2.82 -24.94
N GLY A 33 16.81 -3.38 -23.76
CA GLY A 33 16.35 -2.66 -22.58
C GLY A 33 17.37 -1.63 -22.08
N GLY A 34 18.66 -1.95 -22.13
CA GLY A 34 19.74 -1.01 -21.84
C GLY A 34 19.88 0.16 -22.84
N ARG A 35 19.13 0.13 -23.96
CA ARG A 35 19.04 1.24 -24.92
C ARG A 35 17.76 2.04 -24.78
N ILE A 36 16.81 1.60 -23.94
CA ILE A 36 15.60 2.35 -23.64
C ILE A 36 15.98 3.42 -22.61
N PRO A 37 15.70 4.70 -22.88
CA PRO A 37 15.96 5.78 -21.92
C PRO A 37 15.36 5.48 -20.54
N GLU A 38 16.15 5.64 -19.48
CA GLU A 38 15.68 5.49 -18.09
C GLU A 38 14.55 6.47 -17.75
N THR A 39 14.46 7.59 -18.47
CA THR A 39 13.44 8.64 -18.29
C THR A 39 12.04 8.24 -18.76
N LEU A 40 11.87 7.08 -19.38
CA LEU A 40 10.57 6.58 -19.80
C LEU A 40 9.86 5.91 -18.63
N SER A 41 8.77 6.51 -18.15
CA SER A 41 7.95 6.00 -17.05
C SER A 41 7.46 4.56 -17.25
N TYR A 42 7.33 4.09 -18.49
CA TYR A 42 6.91 2.73 -18.83
C TYR A 42 8.06 1.82 -19.28
N LYS A 43 9.32 2.16 -18.97
CA LYS A 43 10.50 1.38 -19.38
C LYS A 43 10.45 -0.07 -18.90
N GLU A 44 10.10 -0.32 -17.64
CA GLU A 44 10.07 -1.68 -17.08
C GLU A 44 8.97 -2.53 -17.74
N TRP A 45 7.79 -1.94 -17.92
CA TRP A 45 6.70 -2.56 -18.67
C TRP A 45 7.11 -2.90 -20.11
N LEU A 46 7.80 -1.98 -20.78
CA LEU A 46 8.27 -2.16 -22.15
C LEU A 46 9.37 -3.23 -22.23
N SER A 47 10.32 -3.23 -21.30
CA SER A 47 11.42 -4.19 -21.23
C SER A 47 10.90 -5.60 -20.99
N THR A 48 9.94 -5.76 -20.08
CA THR A 48 9.26 -7.03 -19.82
C THR A 48 8.47 -7.51 -21.03
N SER A 49 7.74 -6.60 -21.69
CA SER A 49 6.98 -6.92 -22.91
C SER A 49 7.90 -7.35 -24.07
N ILE A 50 9.05 -6.68 -24.22
CA ILE A 50 10.06 -7.05 -25.23
C ILE A 50 10.61 -8.45 -24.96
N PHE A 51 10.95 -8.77 -23.70
CA PHE A 51 11.40 -10.10 -23.32
C PHE A 51 10.36 -11.18 -23.68
N GLN A 52 9.09 -10.96 -23.35
CA GLN A 52 7.99 -11.88 -23.66
C GLN A 52 7.84 -12.10 -25.18
N LEU A 53 7.83 -11.01 -25.96
CA LEU A 53 7.73 -11.08 -27.42
C LEU A 53 8.94 -11.77 -28.06
N LEU A 54 10.14 -11.57 -27.52
CA LEU A 54 11.35 -12.27 -27.97
C LEU A 54 11.25 -13.77 -27.70
N MET A 55 10.80 -14.19 -26.51
CA MET A 55 10.59 -15.60 -26.19
C MET A 55 9.63 -16.27 -27.18
N ALA A 56 8.51 -15.62 -27.47
CA ALA A 56 7.54 -16.10 -28.46
C ALA A 56 8.16 -16.18 -29.86
N THR A 57 8.90 -15.15 -30.27
CA THR A 57 9.53 -15.07 -31.60
C THR A 57 10.58 -16.16 -31.80
N VAL A 58 11.52 -16.30 -30.86
CA VAL A 58 12.55 -17.36 -30.89
C VAL A 58 11.88 -18.73 -30.91
N SER A 59 10.83 -18.93 -30.11
CA SER A 59 10.08 -20.18 -30.09
C SER A 59 9.44 -20.49 -31.44
N ILE A 60 8.80 -19.52 -32.08
CA ILE A 60 8.18 -19.69 -33.41
C ILE A 60 9.24 -20.05 -34.46
N LEU A 61 10.41 -19.42 -34.44
CA LEU A 61 11.51 -19.76 -35.34
C LEU A 61 11.99 -21.20 -35.14
N LEU A 62 12.17 -21.63 -33.88
CA LEU A 62 12.52 -23.01 -33.56
C LEU A 62 11.43 -24.00 -34.02
N MET A 63 10.15 -23.66 -33.84
CA MET A 63 9.03 -24.47 -34.30
C MET A 63 8.99 -24.59 -35.83
N LEU A 64 9.30 -23.52 -36.57
CA LEU A 64 9.42 -23.57 -38.02
C LEU A 64 10.55 -24.50 -38.46
N ILE A 65 11.69 -24.48 -37.77
CA ILE A 65 12.83 -25.37 -38.07
C ILE A 65 12.47 -26.83 -37.73
N LEU A 66 12.03 -27.10 -36.51
CA LEU A 66 11.70 -28.44 -36.01
C LEU A 66 10.48 -29.05 -36.72
N GLY A 67 9.53 -28.19 -37.12
CA GLY A 67 8.30 -28.54 -37.83
C GLY A 67 8.43 -28.57 -39.35
N ARG A 68 9.58 -28.19 -39.91
CA ARG A 68 9.77 -27.99 -41.36
C ARG A 68 8.68 -27.11 -41.97
N GLY A 69 8.40 -25.98 -41.31
CA GLY A 69 7.38 -25.00 -41.68
C GLY A 69 5.96 -25.30 -41.21
N ASN A 70 5.68 -26.48 -40.62
CA ASN A 70 4.34 -26.83 -40.19
C ASN A 70 4.06 -26.48 -38.71
N LEU A 71 3.57 -25.25 -38.47
CA LEU A 71 3.20 -24.78 -37.14
C LEU A 71 1.95 -25.44 -36.55
N ARG A 72 1.10 -26.08 -37.38
CA ARG A 72 -0.11 -26.77 -36.89
C ARG A 72 0.22 -27.87 -35.89
N ARG A 73 1.37 -28.55 -36.05
CA ARG A 73 1.85 -29.57 -35.10
C ARG A 73 2.12 -29.00 -33.70
N PHE A 74 2.41 -27.71 -33.61
CA PHE A 74 2.68 -27.00 -32.37
C PHE A 74 1.45 -26.24 -31.86
N GLY A 75 0.27 -26.50 -32.40
CA GLY A 75 -0.99 -25.97 -31.86
C GLY A 75 -1.47 -24.66 -32.49
N PHE A 76 -0.78 -24.15 -33.52
CA PHE A 76 -1.25 -23.01 -34.32
C PHE A 76 -2.38 -23.45 -35.27
N CYS A 77 -3.53 -23.76 -34.69
CA CYS A 77 -4.78 -24.00 -35.41
C CYS A 77 -5.98 -23.63 -34.56
N VAL A 78 -7.11 -23.36 -35.21
CA VAL A 78 -8.36 -23.04 -34.53
C VAL A 78 -9.02 -24.34 -34.07
N GLY A 79 -8.94 -24.65 -32.78
CA GLY A 79 -9.52 -25.85 -32.17
C GLY A 79 -10.46 -25.50 -31.02
N MET A 80 -11.73 -25.22 -31.34
CA MET A 80 -12.75 -24.79 -30.36
C MET A 80 -13.60 -25.95 -29.81
N ARG A 81 -13.15 -27.21 -29.92
CA ARG A 81 -13.91 -28.37 -29.44
C ARG A 81 -13.74 -28.58 -27.93
N PHE A 82 -14.13 -27.59 -27.15
CA PHE A 82 -14.14 -27.63 -25.70
C PHE A 82 -15.21 -26.68 -25.14
N SER A 83 -15.59 -26.86 -23.88
CA SER A 83 -16.48 -25.91 -23.21
C SER A 83 -15.65 -24.86 -22.51
N ILE A 84 -15.75 -23.60 -22.97
CA ILE A 84 -15.07 -22.47 -22.33
C ILE A 84 -15.52 -22.30 -20.88
N VAL A 85 -16.81 -22.49 -20.59
CA VAL A 85 -17.35 -22.42 -19.23
C VAL A 85 -16.70 -23.48 -18.32
N LYS A 86 -16.58 -24.73 -18.78
CA LYS A 86 -15.91 -25.78 -17.99
C LYS A 86 -14.44 -25.49 -17.78
N LEU A 87 -13.78 -24.90 -18.77
CA LEU A 87 -12.38 -24.48 -18.65
C LEU A 87 -12.25 -23.38 -17.58
N LEU A 88 -13.03 -22.31 -17.68
CA LEU A 88 -12.98 -21.19 -16.73
C LEU A 88 -13.32 -21.62 -15.31
N LEU A 89 -14.32 -22.49 -15.12
CA LEU A 89 -14.65 -23.04 -13.80
C LEU A 89 -13.53 -23.90 -13.23
N LEU A 90 -12.82 -24.66 -14.07
CA LEU A 90 -11.69 -25.48 -13.63
C LEU A 90 -10.49 -24.62 -13.23
N VAL A 91 -10.21 -23.55 -13.98
CA VAL A 91 -9.16 -22.58 -13.64
C VAL A 91 -9.53 -21.87 -12.34
N LEU A 92 -10.74 -21.33 -12.22
CA LEU A 92 -11.21 -20.69 -10.99
C LEU A 92 -11.12 -21.63 -9.79
N ALA A 93 -11.53 -22.89 -9.93
CA ALA A 93 -11.43 -23.87 -8.86
C ALA A 93 -9.97 -24.16 -8.47
N ALA A 94 -9.04 -24.20 -9.44
CA ALA A 94 -7.62 -24.36 -9.16
C ALA A 94 -7.06 -23.16 -8.40
N GLU A 95 -7.40 -21.92 -8.82
CA GLU A 95 -6.98 -20.71 -8.10
C GLU A 95 -7.55 -20.68 -6.68
N ILE A 96 -8.85 -20.98 -6.50
CA ILE A 96 -9.47 -21.02 -5.16
C ILE A 96 -8.79 -22.03 -4.24
N VAL A 97 -8.46 -23.23 -4.75
CA VAL A 97 -7.80 -24.29 -3.96
C VAL A 97 -6.40 -23.89 -3.52
N VAL A 98 -5.72 -23.04 -4.29
CA VAL A 98 -4.39 -22.53 -3.93
C VAL A 98 -4.50 -21.30 -3.05
N MET A 99 -5.34 -20.34 -3.40
CA MET A 99 -5.39 -19.05 -2.72
C MET A 99 -6.03 -19.12 -1.33
N ILE A 100 -7.10 -19.92 -1.13
CA ILE A 100 -7.75 -20.00 0.20
C ILE A 100 -6.79 -20.51 1.28
N PRO A 101 -6.05 -21.61 1.12
CA PRO A 101 -5.12 -22.05 2.16
C PRO A 101 -3.99 -21.05 2.38
N PHE A 102 -3.46 -20.45 1.30
CA PHE A 102 -2.32 -19.55 1.37
C PHE A 102 -2.67 -18.16 1.90
N SER A 103 -3.92 -17.69 1.75
CA SER A 103 -4.38 -16.45 2.37
C SER A 103 -4.30 -16.46 3.91
N PHE A 104 -4.20 -17.64 4.53
CA PHE A 104 -3.94 -17.78 5.98
C PHE A 104 -2.45 -17.72 6.37
N PHE A 105 -1.54 -17.75 5.40
CA PHE A 105 -0.09 -17.80 5.60
C PHE A 105 0.65 -16.62 4.95
N LEU A 106 -0.02 -15.81 4.14
CA LEU A 106 0.50 -14.53 3.69
C LEU A 106 0.68 -13.64 4.93
N GLY A 107 1.93 -13.25 5.23
CA GLY A 107 2.18 -12.17 6.17
C GLY A 107 1.86 -10.81 5.54
N ASP A 108 1.98 -9.73 6.30
CA ASP A 108 1.84 -8.31 5.88
C ASP A 108 2.86 -7.88 4.78
N GLY A 109 3.45 -8.82 4.05
CA GLY A 109 4.40 -8.60 2.98
C GLY A 109 3.70 -8.03 1.75
N GLU A 110 3.88 -6.73 1.56
CA GLU A 110 3.68 -5.99 0.32
C GLU A 110 4.26 -6.76 -0.86
N GLY A 111 3.37 -7.43 -1.59
CA GLY A 111 3.69 -8.24 -2.76
C GLY A 111 2.77 -7.91 -3.91
N HIS A 112 2.33 -6.65 -4.03
CA HIS A 112 1.46 -6.22 -5.10
C HIS A 112 2.29 -5.92 -6.35
N PHE A 113 2.60 -6.97 -7.12
CA PHE A 113 3.17 -6.86 -8.47
C PHE A 113 2.28 -6.03 -9.44
N ALA A 114 1.04 -5.73 -9.03
CA ALA A 114 0.07 -4.94 -9.79
C ALA A 114 0.21 -3.43 -9.62
N ASP A 115 0.83 -2.95 -8.53
CA ASP A 115 0.80 -1.52 -8.18
C ASP A 115 1.78 -0.68 -9.03
N GLU A 116 2.76 -1.34 -9.67
CA GLU A 116 3.71 -0.69 -10.59
C GLU A 116 3.14 -0.46 -12.00
N PHE A 117 1.95 -1.01 -12.31
CA PHE A 117 1.36 -0.94 -13.65
C PHE A 117 -0.03 -0.31 -13.62
N THR A 118 -0.27 0.61 -14.55
CA THR A 118 -1.64 1.07 -14.83
C THR A 118 -2.54 -0.12 -15.22
N PHE A 119 -3.85 -0.01 -14.98
CA PHE A 119 -4.80 -1.04 -15.37
C PHE A 119 -4.66 -1.46 -16.84
N LEU A 120 -4.46 -0.49 -17.75
CA LEU A 120 -4.26 -0.78 -19.17
C LEU A 120 -2.97 -1.56 -19.44
N GLN A 121 -1.87 -1.22 -18.73
CA GLN A 121 -0.62 -1.97 -18.80
C GLN A 121 -0.77 -3.39 -18.26
N MET A 122 -1.57 -3.63 -17.23
CA MET A 122 -1.89 -4.98 -16.75
C MET A 122 -2.67 -5.79 -17.80
N VAL A 123 -3.73 -5.22 -18.36
CA VAL A 123 -4.55 -5.90 -19.38
C VAL A 123 -3.70 -6.28 -20.59
N ILE A 124 -2.91 -5.34 -21.11
CA ILE A 124 -2.12 -5.58 -22.33
C ILE A 124 -0.90 -6.46 -22.00
N GLY A 125 -0.14 -6.11 -20.97
CA GLY A 125 1.14 -6.76 -20.63
C GLY A 125 0.95 -8.14 -20.03
N ILE A 126 0.12 -8.27 -18.99
CA ILE A 126 0.00 -9.50 -18.20
C ILE A 126 -1.07 -10.42 -18.78
N TRP A 127 -2.29 -9.91 -19.02
CA TRP A 127 -3.41 -10.77 -19.41
C TRP A 127 -3.34 -11.23 -20.87
N ILE A 128 -2.73 -10.41 -21.75
CA ILE A 128 -2.67 -10.70 -23.18
C ILE A 128 -1.26 -11.12 -23.60
N ILE A 129 -0.26 -10.25 -23.45
CA ILE A 129 1.10 -10.48 -23.98
C ILE A 129 1.77 -11.65 -23.26
N ALA A 130 1.92 -11.58 -21.92
CA ALA A 130 2.60 -12.61 -21.14
C ALA A 130 1.90 -13.96 -21.29
N SER A 131 0.58 -14.02 -21.07
CA SER A 131 -0.19 -15.26 -21.24
C SER A 131 0.02 -15.87 -22.63
N THR A 132 -0.06 -15.08 -23.71
CA THR A 132 0.14 -15.60 -25.06
C THR A 132 1.57 -16.10 -25.29
N CYS A 133 2.57 -15.31 -24.88
CA CYS A 133 3.97 -15.62 -25.15
C CYS A 133 4.44 -16.87 -24.40
N GLU A 134 4.07 -17.00 -23.13
CA GLU A 134 4.43 -18.14 -22.30
C GLU A 134 3.76 -19.43 -22.78
N GLU A 135 2.50 -19.36 -23.25
CA GLU A 135 1.84 -20.51 -23.87
C GLU A 135 2.50 -20.93 -25.20
N VAL A 136 2.96 -19.96 -26.00
CA VAL A 136 3.70 -20.24 -27.24
C VAL A 136 5.00 -20.99 -26.95
N VAL A 137 5.71 -20.65 -25.87
CA VAL A 137 6.91 -21.37 -25.43
C VAL A 137 6.52 -22.75 -24.90
N MET A 138 5.68 -22.82 -23.85
CA MET A 138 5.45 -24.06 -23.11
C MET A 138 4.59 -25.05 -23.87
N ARG A 139 3.39 -24.64 -24.29
CA ARG A 139 2.39 -25.53 -24.92
C ARG A 139 2.59 -25.60 -26.44
N GLY A 140 3.16 -24.55 -27.02
CA GLY A 140 3.60 -24.52 -28.41
C GLY A 140 4.86 -25.34 -28.60
N LEU A 141 6.02 -24.75 -28.32
CA LEU A 141 7.32 -25.33 -28.61
C LEU A 141 7.60 -26.60 -27.78
N ILE A 142 7.58 -26.52 -26.45
CA ILE A 142 8.07 -27.61 -25.59
C ILE A 142 7.12 -28.82 -25.65
N GLN A 143 5.83 -28.62 -25.35
CA GLN A 143 4.84 -29.70 -25.41
C GLN A 143 4.72 -30.28 -26.82
N GLY A 144 4.75 -29.44 -27.86
CA GLY A 144 4.73 -29.89 -29.26
C GLY A 144 5.98 -30.69 -29.65
N TYR A 145 7.16 -30.31 -29.16
CA TYR A 145 8.39 -31.08 -29.35
C TYR A 145 8.34 -32.44 -28.64
N LEU A 146 7.76 -32.49 -27.44
CA LEU A 146 7.62 -33.69 -26.63
C LEU A 146 6.44 -34.59 -27.06
N ASP A 147 5.54 -34.15 -27.95
CA ASP A 147 4.31 -34.87 -28.37
C ASP A 147 4.48 -36.39 -28.62
N PRO A 148 5.59 -36.90 -29.20
CA PRO A 148 5.78 -38.34 -29.38
C PRO A 148 5.87 -39.16 -28.08
N LEU A 149 6.04 -38.50 -26.93
CA LEU A 149 6.02 -39.11 -25.60
C LEU A 149 4.62 -39.17 -24.99
N LYS A 150 3.58 -38.62 -25.63
CA LYS A 150 2.24 -38.47 -25.05
C LYS A 150 1.54 -39.77 -24.60
N LYS A 151 2.01 -40.91 -25.10
CA LYS A 151 1.51 -42.23 -24.70
C LYS A 151 1.97 -42.66 -23.30
N HIS A 152 2.97 -42.00 -22.73
CA HIS A 152 3.43 -42.22 -21.36
C HIS A 152 2.88 -41.10 -20.48
N GLY A 153 2.62 -41.37 -19.21
CA GLY A 153 2.02 -40.40 -18.31
C GLY A 153 1.44 -41.06 -17.06
N ILE A 154 0.66 -40.27 -16.32
CA ILE A 154 0.02 -40.68 -15.08
C ILE A 154 -1.50 -40.52 -15.25
N GLY A 155 -2.25 -41.58 -14.95
CA GLY A 155 -3.71 -41.58 -15.00
C GLY A 155 -4.33 -41.54 -13.61
N PHE A 156 -5.36 -40.71 -13.46
CA PHE A 156 -6.22 -40.64 -12.26
C PHE A 156 -7.68 -40.80 -12.71
N GLY A 157 -8.23 -42.01 -12.56
CA GLY A 157 -9.59 -42.31 -13.01
C GLY A 157 -9.76 -42.08 -14.51
N ARG A 158 -10.63 -41.12 -14.88
CA ARG A 158 -10.91 -40.77 -16.29
C ARG A 158 -9.96 -39.73 -16.89
N ILE A 159 -9.06 -39.17 -16.10
CA ILE A 159 -8.13 -38.13 -16.53
C ILE A 159 -6.75 -38.76 -16.70
N PHE A 160 -6.08 -38.47 -17.82
CA PHE A 160 -4.72 -38.90 -18.09
C PHE A 160 -3.86 -37.68 -18.40
N PHE A 161 -2.81 -37.47 -17.61
CA PHE A 161 -1.81 -36.44 -17.87
C PHE A 161 -0.60 -37.08 -18.53
N SER A 162 -0.36 -36.69 -19.77
CA SER A 162 0.75 -37.19 -20.55
C SER A 162 2.09 -36.64 -20.01
N LEU A 163 3.19 -37.35 -20.29
CA LEU A 163 4.52 -36.92 -19.90
C LEU A 163 4.88 -35.52 -20.48
N PRO A 164 4.53 -35.17 -21.73
CA PRO A 164 4.61 -33.79 -22.22
C PRO A 164 3.87 -32.77 -21.35
N VAL A 165 2.63 -33.07 -20.93
CA VAL A 165 1.83 -32.16 -20.08
C VAL A 165 2.50 -31.95 -18.72
N ILE A 166 2.87 -33.04 -18.05
CA ILE A 166 3.51 -32.97 -16.72
C ILE A 166 4.84 -32.23 -16.81
N THR A 167 5.65 -32.52 -17.83
CA THR A 167 6.96 -31.85 -18.01
C THR A 167 6.79 -30.36 -18.25
N CYS A 168 5.83 -29.95 -19.07
CA CYS A 168 5.59 -28.53 -19.31
C CYS A 168 5.00 -27.82 -18.09
N ALA A 169 4.14 -28.48 -17.32
CA ALA A 169 3.63 -27.92 -16.07
C ALA A 169 4.76 -27.69 -15.05
N LEU A 170 5.69 -28.63 -14.91
CA LEU A 170 6.87 -28.46 -14.06
C LEU A 170 7.79 -27.34 -14.53
N LEU A 171 8.06 -27.24 -15.83
CA LEU A 171 8.87 -26.16 -16.40
C LEU A 171 8.19 -24.79 -16.27
N PHE A 172 6.87 -24.75 -16.43
CA PHE A 172 6.07 -23.55 -16.28
C PHE A 172 6.01 -23.08 -14.82
N SER A 173 5.98 -23.99 -13.85
CA SER A 173 6.19 -23.65 -12.45
C SER A 173 7.63 -23.18 -12.19
N ALA A 174 8.63 -23.91 -12.68
CA ALA A 174 10.04 -23.61 -12.46
C ALA A 174 10.49 -22.25 -13.02
N MET A 175 9.92 -21.78 -14.13
CA MET A 175 10.26 -20.46 -14.68
C MET A 175 9.86 -19.28 -13.77
N HIS A 176 9.00 -19.52 -12.78
CA HIS A 176 8.59 -18.52 -11.79
C HIS A 176 9.43 -18.57 -10.50
N VAL A 177 10.34 -19.54 -10.35
CA VAL A 177 11.28 -19.61 -9.21
C VAL A 177 12.13 -18.35 -9.05
N PRO A 178 12.60 -17.65 -10.11
CA PRO A 178 13.30 -16.39 -9.95
C PRO A 178 12.52 -15.34 -9.14
N LEU A 179 11.18 -15.37 -9.15
CA LEU A 179 10.38 -14.44 -8.33
C LEU A 179 10.66 -14.62 -6.83
N LEU A 180 10.83 -15.86 -6.35
CA LEU A 180 11.24 -16.15 -4.96
C LEU A 180 12.62 -15.61 -4.63
N ILE A 181 13.52 -15.55 -5.62
CA ILE A 181 14.88 -15.02 -5.45
C ILE A 181 14.86 -13.49 -5.43
N MET A 182 13.86 -12.87 -6.07
CA MET A 182 13.65 -11.43 -6.12
C MET A 182 12.96 -10.86 -4.87
N GLY A 183 12.76 -11.67 -3.84
CA GLY A 183 12.38 -11.19 -2.51
C GLY A 183 10.88 -11.02 -2.26
N ILE A 184 10.02 -11.64 -3.08
CA ILE A 184 8.59 -11.79 -2.78
C ILE A 184 8.38 -12.62 -1.52
N ASP A 185 7.23 -12.45 -0.87
CA ASP A 185 6.85 -13.27 0.28
C ASP A 185 6.94 -14.77 -0.04
N THR A 186 7.43 -15.55 0.93
CA THR A 186 7.68 -16.99 0.71
C THR A 186 6.39 -17.77 0.52
N ALA A 187 5.32 -17.42 1.25
CA ALA A 187 4.02 -18.07 1.07
C ALA A 187 3.41 -17.67 -0.29
N LEU A 188 3.49 -16.39 -0.67
CA LEU A 188 3.08 -15.92 -1.99
C LEU A 188 3.83 -16.65 -3.10
N GLY A 189 5.16 -16.73 -3.04
CA GLY A 189 5.94 -17.39 -4.06
C GLY A 189 5.69 -18.91 -4.15
N ILE A 190 5.49 -19.59 -3.01
CA ILE A 190 5.06 -20.99 -3.03
C ILE A 190 3.67 -21.13 -3.67
N SER A 191 2.74 -20.22 -3.37
CA SER A 191 1.40 -20.22 -3.97
C SER A 191 1.47 -20.06 -5.49
N ILE A 192 2.32 -19.15 -5.99
CA ILE A 192 2.56 -18.94 -7.42
C ILE A 192 3.11 -20.22 -8.06
N LEU A 193 4.09 -20.89 -7.43
CA LEU A 193 4.64 -22.13 -7.97
C LEU A 193 3.58 -23.25 -8.07
N ILE A 194 2.69 -23.37 -7.08
CA ILE A 194 1.62 -24.37 -7.08
C ILE A 194 0.54 -24.00 -8.10
N SER A 195 0.08 -22.74 -8.12
CA SER A 195 -0.93 -22.25 -9.07
C SER A 195 -0.47 -22.44 -10.51
N THR A 196 0.74 -21.96 -10.84
CA THR A 196 1.31 -22.13 -12.19
C THR A 196 1.50 -23.60 -12.57
N PHE A 197 1.83 -24.49 -11.63
CA PHE A 197 1.85 -25.93 -11.90
C PHE A 197 0.46 -26.47 -12.27
N LEU A 198 -0.58 -26.15 -11.49
CA LEU A 198 -1.95 -26.59 -11.74
C LEU A 198 -2.50 -26.02 -13.06
N LEU A 199 -2.30 -24.73 -13.31
CA LEU A 199 -2.60 -24.08 -14.58
C LEU A 199 -1.86 -24.75 -15.74
N GLY A 200 -0.59 -25.11 -15.52
CA GLY A 200 0.23 -25.91 -16.43
C GLY A 200 -0.44 -27.21 -16.86
N LEU A 201 -0.97 -27.98 -15.89
CA LEU A 201 -1.68 -29.22 -16.14
C LEU A 201 -2.99 -28.99 -16.91
N ILE A 202 -3.78 -27.99 -16.51
CA ILE A 202 -5.06 -27.66 -17.15
C ILE A 202 -4.84 -27.24 -18.61
N ALA A 203 -4.01 -26.22 -18.84
CA ALA A 203 -3.71 -25.68 -20.15
C ALA A 203 -3.09 -26.75 -21.07
N GLY A 204 -2.15 -27.54 -20.54
CA GLY A 204 -1.51 -28.64 -21.27
C GLY A 204 -2.49 -29.73 -21.69
N TYR A 205 -3.40 -30.13 -20.79
CA TYR A 205 -4.46 -31.11 -21.08
C TYR A 205 -5.41 -30.62 -22.19
N TYR A 206 -5.87 -29.37 -22.11
CA TYR A 206 -6.76 -28.81 -23.13
C TYR A 206 -6.06 -28.61 -24.47
N ARG A 207 -4.79 -28.17 -24.47
CA ARG A 207 -4.00 -28.10 -25.70
C ARG A 207 -3.87 -29.47 -26.34
N GLU A 208 -3.58 -30.52 -25.57
CA GLU A 208 -3.39 -31.87 -26.12
C GLU A 208 -4.67 -32.43 -26.74
N ASN A 209 -5.82 -32.23 -26.08
CA ASN A 209 -7.11 -32.75 -26.55
C ASN A 209 -7.69 -31.97 -27.73
N THR A 210 -7.45 -30.66 -27.80
CA THR A 210 -7.96 -29.82 -28.91
C THR A 210 -6.98 -29.70 -30.06
N GLY A 211 -5.69 -29.94 -29.81
CA GLY A 211 -4.60 -29.65 -30.73
C GLY A 211 -4.38 -28.15 -30.98
N SER A 212 -4.95 -27.26 -30.16
CA SER A 212 -4.90 -25.80 -30.32
C SER A 212 -4.28 -25.12 -29.11
N LEU A 213 -3.59 -23.99 -29.33
CA LEU A 213 -3.11 -23.12 -28.25
C LEU A 213 -4.20 -22.25 -27.64
N ILE A 214 -5.30 -22.00 -28.36
CA ILE A 214 -6.36 -21.08 -27.93
C ILE A 214 -6.89 -21.41 -26.52
N PRO A 215 -7.26 -22.67 -26.19
CA PRO A 215 -7.76 -22.98 -24.86
C PRO A 215 -6.71 -22.76 -23.77
N ALA A 216 -5.43 -22.99 -24.07
CA ALA A 216 -4.34 -22.81 -23.12
C ALA A 216 -4.13 -21.31 -22.83
N ILE A 217 -4.17 -20.47 -23.87
CA ILE A 217 -4.07 -19.01 -23.73
C ILE A 217 -5.26 -18.47 -22.92
N ILE A 218 -6.49 -18.91 -23.23
CA ILE A 218 -7.68 -18.51 -22.47
C ILE A 218 -7.56 -18.93 -21.01
N ALA A 219 -7.10 -20.16 -20.74
CA ALA A 219 -6.92 -20.64 -19.36
C ALA A 219 -5.93 -19.78 -18.59
N HIS A 220 -4.82 -19.43 -19.20
CA HIS A 220 -3.78 -18.62 -18.59
C HIS A 220 -4.23 -17.18 -18.36
N SER A 221 -4.78 -16.51 -19.38
CA SER A 221 -5.36 -15.18 -19.21
C SER A 221 -6.42 -15.17 -18.11
N ALA A 222 -7.27 -16.20 -18.04
CA ALA A 222 -8.26 -16.32 -16.97
C ALA A 222 -7.64 -16.52 -15.58
N ALA A 223 -6.56 -17.30 -15.47
CA ALA A 223 -5.84 -17.46 -14.21
C ALA A 223 -5.21 -16.14 -13.74
N ASN A 224 -4.64 -15.35 -14.65
CA ASN A 224 -4.10 -14.02 -14.31
C ASN A 224 -5.21 -13.06 -13.86
N ILE A 225 -6.38 -13.11 -14.50
CA ILE A 225 -7.55 -12.31 -14.11
C ILE A 225 -8.09 -12.77 -12.75
N PHE A 226 -8.24 -14.08 -12.54
CA PHE A 226 -8.75 -14.63 -11.30
C PHE A 226 -7.77 -14.48 -10.14
N GLY A 227 -6.46 -14.60 -10.35
CA GLY A 227 -5.46 -14.36 -9.31
C GLY A 227 -5.59 -12.95 -8.74
N VAL A 228 -5.50 -11.94 -9.61
CA VAL A 228 -5.68 -10.53 -9.22
C VAL A 228 -7.09 -10.28 -8.65
N GLY A 229 -8.12 -10.74 -9.34
CA GLY A 229 -9.51 -10.49 -8.95
C GLY A 229 -9.93 -11.22 -7.68
N LEU A 230 -9.44 -12.43 -7.42
CA LEU A 230 -9.78 -13.23 -6.24
C LEU A 230 -9.06 -12.71 -4.99
N GLU A 231 -7.86 -12.16 -5.10
CA GLU A 231 -7.24 -11.39 -4.01
C GLU A 231 -8.15 -10.24 -3.58
N TRP A 232 -8.64 -9.45 -4.54
CA TRP A 232 -9.55 -8.33 -4.28
C TRP A 232 -10.90 -8.81 -3.72
N PHE A 233 -11.46 -9.87 -4.30
CA PHE A 233 -12.74 -10.44 -3.86
C PHE A 233 -12.64 -11.14 -2.51
N ILE A 234 -11.56 -11.86 -2.19
CA ILE A 234 -11.34 -12.46 -0.86
C ILE A 234 -11.16 -11.35 0.16
N GLY A 235 -10.40 -10.30 -0.15
CA GLY A 235 -10.30 -9.09 0.67
C GLY A 235 -11.68 -8.49 0.98
N MET A 236 -12.51 -8.30 -0.05
CA MET A 236 -13.89 -7.81 0.12
C MET A 236 -14.83 -8.81 0.82
N PHE A 237 -14.73 -10.10 0.54
CA PHE A 237 -15.64 -11.13 1.07
C PHE A 237 -15.35 -11.45 2.55
N LEU A 238 -14.08 -11.37 2.97
CA LEU A 238 -13.68 -11.37 4.38
C LEU A 238 -14.15 -10.09 5.10
N LEU A 239 -14.24 -8.96 4.40
CA LEU A 239 -14.82 -7.72 4.91
C LEU A 239 -16.35 -7.83 5.15
N VAL A 240 -17.08 -8.55 4.29
CA VAL A 240 -18.55 -8.60 4.27
C VAL A 240 -19.16 -9.65 5.20
N LEU A 241 -18.45 -10.73 5.55
CA LEU A 241 -19.03 -11.84 6.32
C LEU A 241 -18.93 -11.74 7.85
N CYS A 242 -18.47 -10.62 8.43
CA CYS A 242 -18.40 -10.44 9.89
C CYS A 242 -17.81 -11.66 10.63
N LEU A 243 -16.76 -12.27 10.07
CA LEU A 243 -15.90 -13.22 10.80
C LEU A 243 -14.75 -12.38 11.38
N PRO A 244 -14.83 -11.93 12.66
CA PRO A 244 -14.03 -10.81 13.17
C PRO A 244 -12.57 -11.19 13.51
N GLY A 245 -11.95 -12.09 12.76
CA GLY A 245 -10.60 -12.59 13.08
C GLY A 245 -9.72 -12.92 11.88
N LEU A 246 -10.13 -12.61 10.65
CA LEU A 246 -9.39 -12.96 9.44
C LEU A 246 -9.38 -11.84 8.38
N ALA A 247 -9.72 -10.61 8.76
CA ALA A 247 -9.44 -9.45 7.93
C ALA A 247 -7.92 -9.23 7.89
N PHE A 248 -7.38 -9.18 6.68
CA PHE A 248 -5.99 -8.84 6.39
C PHE A 248 -5.53 -7.65 7.24
N GLY A 249 -4.57 -7.93 8.14
CA GLY A 249 -3.52 -6.97 8.44
C GLY A 249 -2.81 -6.68 7.12
N GLY A 250 -2.70 -5.41 6.77
CA GLY A 250 -2.26 -5.03 5.42
C GLY A 250 -2.43 -3.56 5.10
N ILE A 251 -2.26 -2.68 6.09
CA ILE A 251 -1.67 -1.32 5.95
C ILE A 251 -0.87 -1.02 7.24
N SER A 252 -0.21 -2.03 7.82
CA SER A 252 0.64 -1.83 8.98
C SER A 252 1.89 -2.66 8.80
N GLY A 253 3.03 -1.99 8.63
CA GLY A 253 4.33 -2.64 8.73
C GLY A 253 4.48 -3.27 10.11
N TYR A 254 4.18 -4.56 10.22
CA TYR A 254 4.54 -5.41 11.35
C TYR A 254 4.89 -6.82 10.84
N SER A 255 6.10 -6.98 10.31
CA SER A 255 6.67 -8.32 10.17
C SER A 255 6.79 -8.96 11.56
N ALA A 256 5.97 -9.97 11.84
CA ALA A 256 6.10 -10.78 13.06
C ALA A 256 7.50 -11.43 13.11
N PRO A 257 8.29 -11.25 14.19
CA PRO A 257 9.48 -12.05 14.38
C PRO A 257 9.05 -13.50 14.64
N ALA A 258 9.65 -14.44 13.91
CA ALA A 258 9.60 -15.85 14.24
C ALA A 258 10.27 -16.07 15.61
N GLY A 259 9.49 -15.98 16.68
CA GLY A 259 9.94 -16.28 18.04
C GLY A 259 9.10 -15.62 19.12
N GLY A 260 8.01 -16.27 19.54
CA GLY A 260 7.42 -16.18 20.89
C GLY A 260 7.32 -14.80 21.57
N VAL A 261 7.06 -13.72 20.82
CA VAL A 261 6.74 -12.41 21.41
C VAL A 261 5.23 -12.36 21.61
N GLU A 262 4.76 -12.00 22.82
CA GLU A 262 3.34 -11.76 23.06
C GLU A 262 2.82 -10.70 22.07
N GLU A 263 1.78 -11.05 21.33
CA GLU A 263 1.08 -10.15 20.41
C GLU A 263 0.39 -9.03 21.22
N PHE A 264 0.66 -7.77 20.87
CA PHE A 264 0.17 -6.59 21.58
C PHE A 264 -0.37 -5.58 20.56
N PHE A 265 -1.50 -4.93 20.87
CA PHE A 265 -2.13 -3.95 20.01
C PHE A 265 -1.26 -2.69 19.90
N PRO A 266 -0.90 -2.21 18.69
CA PRO A 266 0.00 -1.08 18.53
C PRO A 266 -0.52 0.19 19.26
N GLN A 267 0.32 0.76 20.11
CA GLN A 267 -0.01 1.94 20.92
C GLN A 267 1.15 2.94 20.95
N PRO A 268 0.88 4.25 21.13
CA PRO A 268 1.89 5.27 21.31
C PRO A 268 2.93 4.91 22.38
N SER A 269 4.21 4.96 22.02
CA SER A 269 5.33 4.68 22.94
C SER A 269 5.92 5.93 23.62
N ILE A 270 5.25 7.07 23.49
CA ILE A 270 5.66 8.37 24.03
C ILE A 270 4.67 8.89 25.08
N VAL A 271 5.09 9.91 25.84
CA VAL A 271 4.19 10.62 26.76
C VAL A 271 3.18 11.43 25.95
N TYR A 272 1.91 11.36 26.35
CA TYR A 272 0.85 12.16 25.75
C TYR A 272 1.11 13.65 25.99
N ASN A 273 1.54 14.34 24.94
CA ASN A 273 1.74 15.77 24.94
C ASN A 273 1.64 16.30 23.50
N PRO A 274 0.44 16.27 22.89
CA PRO A 274 0.26 16.79 21.55
C PRO A 274 0.69 18.26 21.44
N GLU A 275 1.20 18.63 20.27
CA GLU A 275 1.57 20.01 20.01
C GLU A 275 0.34 20.91 19.86
N HIS A 276 0.58 22.21 19.90
CA HIS A 276 -0.42 23.18 20.25
C HIS A 276 -0.22 24.47 19.44
N TYR A 277 -1.27 24.96 18.76
CA TYR A 277 -1.20 26.14 17.91
C TYR A 277 -2.43 27.05 18.05
N ILE A 278 -2.24 28.36 17.98
CA ILE A 278 -3.34 29.35 17.93
C ILE A 278 -3.44 29.87 16.50
N CYS A 279 -4.53 29.54 15.81
CA CYS A 279 -4.81 29.93 14.44
C CYS A 279 -5.63 31.23 14.42
N TYR A 280 -4.99 32.32 13.98
CA TYR A 280 -5.60 33.64 13.88
C TYR A 280 -6.25 33.85 12.52
N ARG A 281 -7.18 34.80 12.44
CA ARG A 281 -7.73 35.22 11.15
C ARG A 281 -6.67 35.90 10.29
N ALA A 282 -6.72 35.68 8.98
CA ALA A 282 -5.85 36.37 8.03
C ALA A 282 -6.15 37.88 8.05
N ALA A 283 -5.14 38.70 8.32
CA ALA A 283 -5.27 40.16 8.40
C ALA A 283 -5.46 40.84 7.02
N SER A 284 -5.07 40.15 5.95
CA SER A 284 -5.19 40.57 4.56
C SER A 284 -5.49 39.34 3.68
N PRO A 285 -5.99 39.52 2.45
CA PRO A 285 -6.04 38.45 1.46
C PRO A 285 -4.66 37.80 1.25
N LEU A 286 -4.67 36.51 0.92
CA LEU A 286 -3.49 35.70 0.59
C LEU A 286 -3.54 35.32 -0.89
N THR A 287 -2.39 35.33 -1.56
CA THR A 287 -2.23 34.80 -2.91
C THR A 287 -1.56 33.45 -2.79
N ILE A 288 -2.26 32.39 -3.16
CA ILE A 288 -1.78 31.02 -2.97
C ILE A 288 -0.83 30.67 -4.11
N ASP A 289 0.43 31.09 -4.02
CA ASP A 289 1.47 30.90 -5.04
C ASP A 289 2.71 30.16 -4.53
N GLY A 290 2.72 29.79 -3.24
CA GLY A 290 3.79 29.09 -2.56
C GLY A 290 4.74 30.03 -1.82
N LEU A 291 4.60 31.35 -1.96
CA LEU A 291 5.45 32.34 -1.29
C LEU A 291 4.80 32.80 0.02
N LEU A 292 5.44 32.50 1.15
CA LEU A 292 4.95 32.90 2.47
C LEU A 292 5.33 34.36 2.84
N ASP A 293 5.22 35.29 1.87
CA ASP A 293 5.77 36.64 1.97
C ASP A 293 4.74 37.73 2.30
N GLU A 294 3.44 37.41 2.30
CA GLU A 294 2.42 38.38 2.65
C GLU A 294 2.46 38.80 4.12
N SER A 295 1.95 40.01 4.36
CA SER A 295 1.89 40.59 5.71
C SER A 295 1.09 39.75 6.70
N ALA A 296 0.08 39.00 6.23
CA ALA A 296 -0.69 38.08 7.05
C ALA A 296 0.16 36.88 7.49
N TRP A 297 0.94 36.27 6.58
CA TRP A 297 1.89 35.21 6.95
C TRP A 297 2.98 35.71 7.87
N ALA A 298 3.49 36.92 7.68
CA ALA A 298 4.50 37.50 8.55
C ALA A 298 4.02 37.67 10.01
N GLN A 299 2.71 37.78 10.23
CA GLN A 299 2.09 37.90 11.56
C GLN A 299 1.76 36.54 12.20
N ALA A 300 1.59 35.49 11.40
CA ALA A 300 1.37 34.13 11.90
C ALA A 300 2.64 33.57 12.53
N GLU A 301 2.51 32.90 13.68
CA GLU A 301 3.64 32.26 14.33
C GLU A 301 4.00 30.96 13.62
N TRP A 302 5.27 30.59 13.59
CA TRP A 302 5.68 29.26 13.16
C TRP A 302 5.29 28.23 14.23
N THR A 303 4.93 27.03 13.81
CA THR A 303 4.95 25.84 14.68
C THR A 303 6.37 25.61 15.22
N LYS A 304 6.50 24.69 16.18
CA LYS A 304 7.79 24.07 16.42
C LYS A 304 8.23 23.32 15.16
N ASP A 305 9.55 23.17 15.01
CA ASP A 305 10.14 22.36 13.96
C ASP A 305 9.70 20.90 14.11
N PHE A 306 9.59 20.20 12.99
CA PHE A 306 9.21 18.79 12.97
C PHE A 306 10.23 17.93 13.71
N VAL A 307 9.75 16.80 14.23
CA VAL A 307 10.53 15.75 14.88
C VAL A 307 10.28 14.43 14.17
N ASP A 308 11.07 13.40 14.47
CA ASP A 308 10.74 12.05 14.02
C ASP A 308 9.39 11.60 14.60
N ILE A 309 8.61 10.84 13.83
CA ILE A 309 7.28 10.35 14.23
C ILE A 309 7.31 9.48 15.49
N GLU A 310 8.42 8.78 15.76
CA GLU A 310 8.66 8.01 16.99
C GLU A 310 9.17 8.90 18.14
N GLY A 311 9.29 10.20 17.92
CA GLY A 311 9.73 11.20 18.89
C GLY A 311 11.22 11.11 19.21
N ALA A 312 11.58 11.43 20.45
CA ALA A 312 12.97 11.50 20.90
C ALA A 312 13.69 10.13 20.97
N ALA A 313 13.00 9.03 20.66
CA ALA A 313 13.61 7.71 20.49
C ALA A 313 14.48 7.62 19.24
N LYS A 314 14.31 8.55 18.30
CA LYS A 314 15.06 8.66 17.04
C LYS A 314 15.84 9.97 16.94
N PRO A 315 16.83 10.05 16.05
CA PRO A 315 17.52 11.30 15.77
C PRO A 315 16.55 12.38 15.28
N ALA A 316 16.89 13.65 15.54
CA ALA A 316 16.15 14.77 14.95
C ALA A 316 16.23 14.73 13.40
N PRO A 317 15.21 15.28 12.71
CA PRO A 317 15.22 15.45 11.26
C PRO A 317 16.50 16.06 10.72
N ARG A 318 16.93 15.60 9.53
CA ARG A 318 18.13 16.11 8.85
C ARG A 318 17.93 17.53 8.33
N PHE A 319 16.69 17.84 7.97
CA PHE A 319 16.29 19.13 7.39
C PHE A 319 15.11 19.69 8.15
N ARG A 320 15.11 21.00 8.37
CA ARG A 320 14.04 21.66 9.12
C ARG A 320 12.77 21.71 8.29
N THR A 321 11.65 21.44 8.95
CA THR A 321 10.30 21.65 8.41
C THR A 321 9.45 22.34 9.47
N ARG A 322 8.67 23.35 9.08
CA ARG A 322 7.81 24.14 9.97
C ARG A 322 6.62 24.74 9.22
N VAL A 323 5.54 25.02 9.95
CA VAL A 323 4.24 25.38 9.39
C VAL A 323 3.66 26.64 10.03
N LYS A 324 2.86 27.40 9.27
CA LYS A 324 1.97 28.47 9.71
C LYS A 324 0.54 28.11 9.37
N MET A 325 -0.40 28.56 10.18
CA MET A 325 -1.82 28.41 9.93
C MET A 325 -2.55 29.73 10.11
N LEU A 326 -3.50 30.00 9.22
CA LEU A 326 -4.40 31.15 9.25
C LEU A 326 -5.80 30.71 8.83
N TRP A 327 -6.81 31.56 9.01
CA TRP A 327 -8.13 31.30 8.47
C TRP A 327 -8.92 32.57 8.10
N ASN A 328 -9.96 32.43 7.30
CA ASN A 328 -10.98 33.47 7.12
C ASN A 328 -12.38 32.82 6.96
N ASP A 329 -13.36 33.56 6.44
CA ASP A 329 -14.73 33.03 6.29
C ASP A 329 -14.86 31.96 5.19
N GLU A 330 -13.88 31.84 4.30
CA GLU A 330 -13.93 30.95 3.12
C GLU A 330 -12.97 29.75 3.22
N TYR A 331 -11.78 29.96 3.80
CA TYR A 331 -10.72 28.97 3.82
C TYR A 331 -10.03 28.81 5.18
N PHE A 332 -9.57 27.58 5.43
CA PHE A 332 -8.48 27.27 6.33
C PHE A 332 -7.16 27.28 5.54
N TYR A 333 -6.17 28.07 5.99
CA TYR A 333 -4.89 28.22 5.31
C TYR A 333 -3.78 27.49 6.04
N VAL A 334 -2.94 26.79 5.28
CA VAL A 334 -1.72 26.12 5.76
C VAL A 334 -0.57 26.57 4.88
N GLY A 335 0.53 27.03 5.49
CA GLY A 335 1.75 27.43 4.79
C GLY A 335 2.95 26.73 5.40
N ALA A 336 3.69 25.95 4.61
CA ALA A 336 4.84 25.16 5.09
C ALA A 336 6.14 25.57 4.40
N GLU A 337 7.24 25.52 5.15
CA GLU A 337 8.60 25.72 4.65
C GLU A 337 9.42 24.46 4.97
N LEU A 338 10.02 23.88 3.93
CA LEU A 338 10.80 22.65 3.99
C LEU A 338 12.21 22.93 3.47
N GLU A 339 13.22 22.86 4.35
CA GLU A 339 14.61 22.83 3.90
C GLU A 339 14.86 21.52 3.13
N GLU A 340 15.46 21.63 1.96
CA GLU A 340 15.72 20.48 1.09
C GLU A 340 16.90 20.81 0.16
N PRO A 341 18.08 20.21 0.37
CA PRO A 341 19.24 20.40 -0.51
C PRO A 341 19.10 19.70 -1.86
N HIS A 342 18.18 18.76 -2.00
CA HIS A 342 17.96 17.98 -3.22
C HIS A 342 16.46 17.86 -3.49
N ILE A 343 15.91 18.84 -4.20
CA ILE A 343 14.46 18.88 -4.45
C ILE A 343 14.16 18.01 -5.66
N TRP A 344 13.40 16.94 -5.45
CA TRP A 344 13.01 16.02 -6.50
C TRP A 344 11.55 15.58 -6.32
N ALA A 345 10.87 15.39 -7.44
CA ALA A 345 9.51 14.88 -7.52
C ALA A 345 9.25 14.37 -8.95
N LYS A 346 8.72 13.16 -9.09
CA LYS A 346 8.50 12.49 -10.37
C LYS A 346 7.03 12.23 -10.66
N LEU A 347 6.19 12.15 -9.62
CA LEU A 347 4.78 11.87 -9.75
C LEU A 347 4.01 13.12 -10.18
N THR A 348 3.26 12.99 -11.27
CA THR A 348 2.53 14.09 -11.92
C THR A 348 1.03 13.85 -12.04
N ASP A 349 0.59 12.60 -11.88
CA ASP A 349 -0.81 12.23 -11.95
C ASP A 349 -1.47 12.50 -10.58
N ARG A 350 -2.60 13.22 -10.58
CA ARG A 350 -3.44 13.39 -9.39
C ARG A 350 -3.91 12.02 -8.89
N ASP A 351 -3.96 11.84 -7.58
CA ASP A 351 -4.37 10.61 -6.89
C ASP A 351 -3.46 9.40 -7.15
N ALA A 352 -2.22 9.65 -7.62
CA ALA A 352 -1.15 8.68 -7.47
C ALA A 352 -0.78 8.57 -5.98
N VAL A 353 -0.23 7.43 -5.57
CA VAL A 353 0.31 7.24 -4.22
C VAL A 353 1.56 8.12 -4.08
N ILE A 354 1.43 9.31 -3.47
CA ILE A 354 2.43 10.39 -3.57
C ILE A 354 3.69 10.13 -2.74
N PHE A 355 3.58 9.42 -1.61
CA PHE A 355 4.72 9.11 -0.74
C PHE A 355 5.91 8.38 -1.41
N TYR A 356 5.81 7.93 -2.66
CA TYR A 356 6.97 7.48 -3.42
C TYR A 356 7.91 8.62 -3.87
N ASP A 357 7.47 9.88 -3.81
CA ASP A 357 8.32 11.08 -3.83
C ASP A 357 8.61 11.56 -2.40
N ASN A 358 9.40 12.63 -2.24
CA ASN A 358 9.31 13.43 -1.02
C ASN A 358 8.04 14.29 -1.08
N ASP A 359 7.30 14.36 0.02
CA ASP A 359 6.04 15.11 0.08
C ASP A 359 5.83 15.83 1.41
N PHE A 360 4.75 16.61 1.45
CA PHE A 360 4.22 17.25 2.63
C PHE A 360 2.74 16.89 2.77
N GLU A 361 2.35 16.51 3.99
CA GLU A 361 1.02 15.98 4.27
C GLU A 361 0.30 16.83 5.32
N VAL A 362 -1.01 17.01 5.16
CA VAL A 362 -1.90 17.72 6.07
C VAL A 362 -3.01 16.78 6.54
N PHE A 363 -3.17 16.67 7.85
CA PHE A 363 -4.17 15.83 8.51
C PHE A 363 -5.13 16.67 9.33
N ILE A 364 -6.44 16.45 9.16
CA ILE A 364 -7.47 17.26 9.83
C ILE A 364 -8.59 16.36 10.35
N ASP A 365 -8.74 16.31 11.67
CA ASP A 365 -9.89 15.74 12.38
C ASP A 365 -10.62 16.92 13.06
N PRO A 366 -11.72 17.42 12.46
CA PRO A 366 -12.30 18.65 12.93
C PRO A 366 -12.88 18.53 14.34
N ASP A 367 -13.69 17.50 14.64
CA ASP A 367 -14.35 17.34 15.94
C ASP A 367 -13.51 16.63 16.99
N GLY A 368 -12.42 15.97 16.58
CA GLY A 368 -11.50 15.29 17.47
C GLY A 368 -12.01 13.93 17.94
N ASP A 369 -13.01 13.35 17.26
CA ASP A 369 -13.57 12.03 17.59
C ASP A 369 -12.73 10.87 17.05
N THR A 370 -11.63 11.17 16.36
CA THR A 370 -10.69 10.26 15.68
C THR A 370 -11.25 9.52 14.47
N HIS A 371 -12.44 9.89 14.02
CA HIS A 371 -13.13 9.36 12.85
C HIS A 371 -13.39 10.47 11.84
N GLN A 372 -13.75 10.06 10.62
CA GLN A 372 -14.16 10.99 9.56
C GLN A 372 -13.20 12.17 9.38
N TYR A 373 -11.92 11.85 9.22
CA TYR A 373 -10.86 12.84 9.09
C TYR A 373 -10.26 12.84 7.69
N TYR A 374 -9.58 13.93 7.38
CA TYR A 374 -9.04 14.22 6.06
C TYR A 374 -7.52 14.09 6.05
N GLU A 375 -7.01 13.71 4.90
CA GLU A 375 -5.59 13.65 4.57
C GLU A 375 -5.37 14.28 3.19
N LEU A 376 -4.32 15.07 3.08
CA LEU A 376 -3.93 15.79 1.87
C LEU A 376 -2.41 15.73 1.73
N GLU A 377 -1.92 15.12 0.67
CA GLU A 377 -0.50 15.01 0.33
C GLU A 377 -0.17 15.89 -0.87
N VAL A 378 1.05 16.45 -0.88
CA VAL A 378 1.60 17.14 -2.04
C VAL A 378 3.11 16.95 -2.17
N ASN A 379 3.58 16.70 -3.39
CA ASN A 379 5.01 16.75 -3.69
C ASN A 379 5.47 18.14 -4.19
N ALA A 380 6.78 18.30 -4.43
CA ALA A 380 7.35 19.55 -4.92
C ALA A 380 6.92 19.97 -6.35
N LEU A 381 6.15 19.15 -7.07
CA LEU A 381 5.51 19.53 -8.34
C LEU A 381 4.13 20.18 -8.14
N GLY A 382 3.57 20.14 -6.93
CA GLY A 382 2.18 20.50 -6.69
C GLY A 382 1.19 19.41 -7.09
N THR A 383 1.65 18.18 -7.32
CA THR A 383 0.77 17.02 -7.52
C THR A 383 0.10 16.72 -6.19
N VAL A 384 -1.22 16.53 -6.21
CA VAL A 384 -2.05 16.36 -5.01
C VAL A 384 -2.67 14.98 -4.98
N TRP A 385 -2.74 14.41 -3.78
CA TRP A 385 -3.59 13.29 -3.43
C TRP A 385 -4.33 13.64 -2.15
N ASP A 386 -5.65 13.63 -2.21
CA ASP A 386 -6.51 13.86 -1.05
C ASP A 386 -7.40 12.64 -0.83
N LEU A 387 -7.62 12.32 0.44
CA LEU A 387 -8.45 11.19 0.82
C LEU A 387 -9.17 11.44 2.15
N PHE A 388 -10.23 10.67 2.32
CA PHE A 388 -11.09 10.71 3.49
C PHE A 388 -11.07 9.37 4.22
N LEU A 389 -10.91 9.40 5.54
CA LEU A 389 -10.89 8.21 6.38
C LEU A 389 -12.11 8.18 7.29
N VAL A 390 -12.96 7.18 7.10
CA VAL A 390 -14.17 6.97 7.93
C VAL A 390 -13.79 6.64 9.38
N GLN A 391 -12.72 5.86 9.56
CA GLN A 391 -12.14 5.49 10.85
C GLN A 391 -10.66 5.10 10.63
N PRO A 392 -9.83 5.04 11.69
CA PRO A 392 -8.43 4.62 11.58
C PRO A 392 -8.23 3.23 10.97
N TYR A 393 -7.14 3.04 10.20
CA TYR A 393 -6.80 1.74 9.59
C TYR A 393 -6.69 0.62 10.63
N ARG A 394 -6.11 0.91 11.80
CA ARG A 394 -5.97 -0.05 12.93
C ARG A 394 -7.32 -0.55 13.47
N ASP A 395 -8.40 0.18 13.19
CA ASP A 395 -9.78 -0.11 13.59
C ASP A 395 -10.60 -0.68 12.42
N GLY A 396 -9.94 -0.98 11.30
CA GLY A 396 -10.54 -1.61 10.11
C GLY A 396 -11.18 -0.63 9.14
N GLY A 397 -10.87 0.67 9.22
CA GLY A 397 -11.40 1.69 8.32
C GLY A 397 -10.71 1.71 6.96
N PRO A 398 -11.46 1.73 5.84
CA PRO A 398 -10.86 1.99 4.54
C PRO A 398 -10.64 3.49 4.32
N ALA A 399 -9.64 3.82 3.50
CA ALA A 399 -9.55 5.12 2.86
C ALA A 399 -10.56 5.23 1.71
N VAL A 400 -11.13 6.41 1.54
CA VAL A 400 -11.99 6.78 0.42
C VAL A 400 -11.19 7.65 -0.54
N ASN A 401 -10.41 7.02 -1.41
CA ASN A 401 -9.53 7.68 -2.39
C ASN A 401 -10.29 8.42 -3.52
N ALA A 402 -11.61 8.24 -3.62
CA ALA A 402 -12.43 8.91 -4.64
C ALA A 402 -13.04 10.23 -4.14
N TRP A 403 -12.70 10.62 -2.90
CA TRP A 403 -13.11 11.89 -2.32
C TRP A 403 -12.02 12.94 -2.62
N ASP A 404 -12.43 14.14 -3.00
CA ASP A 404 -11.54 15.25 -3.39
C ASP A 404 -11.86 16.50 -2.57
N ILE A 405 -10.85 17.32 -2.27
CA ILE A 405 -11.06 18.66 -1.70
C ILE A 405 -11.51 19.63 -2.79
N GLN A 406 -12.81 19.70 -3.03
CA GLN A 406 -13.40 20.56 -4.06
C GLN A 406 -13.14 22.04 -3.79
N GLY A 407 -12.38 22.68 -4.68
CA GLY A 407 -12.02 24.09 -4.58
C GLY A 407 -10.73 24.36 -3.80
N LEU A 408 -9.93 23.32 -3.51
CA LEU A 408 -8.57 23.47 -3.00
C LEU A 408 -7.75 24.40 -3.89
N LEU A 409 -7.11 25.40 -3.28
CA LEU A 409 -6.05 26.18 -3.92
C LEU A 409 -4.71 25.73 -3.37
N ILE A 410 -3.73 25.57 -4.25
CA ILE A 410 -2.38 25.17 -3.90
C ILE A 410 -1.36 26.00 -4.66
N GLY A 411 -0.30 26.41 -3.95
CA GLY A 411 0.84 27.12 -4.50
C GLY A 411 2.11 26.46 -4.00
N VAL A 412 3.04 26.17 -4.91
CA VAL A 412 4.35 25.57 -4.57
C VAL A 412 5.44 26.47 -5.13
N HIS A 413 6.40 26.81 -4.28
CA HIS A 413 7.57 27.59 -4.66
C HIS A 413 8.86 26.84 -4.32
N VAL A 414 9.82 26.87 -5.23
CA VAL A 414 11.11 26.17 -5.12
C VAL A 414 12.24 27.21 -5.10
N GLU A 415 12.98 27.23 -3.99
CA GLU A 415 14.23 27.99 -3.84
C GLU A 415 15.40 27.10 -4.28
N GLY A 416 15.51 26.91 -5.59
CA GLY A 416 16.47 26.00 -6.22
C GLY A 416 16.07 25.61 -7.64
N THR A 417 16.46 24.41 -8.06
CA THR A 417 16.04 23.80 -9.32
C THR A 417 15.53 22.38 -9.13
N LEU A 418 14.22 22.21 -9.28
CA LEU A 418 13.54 20.92 -9.17
C LEU A 418 14.13 19.88 -10.13
N ASN A 419 14.38 18.67 -9.61
CA ASN A 419 14.89 17.51 -10.36
C ASN A 419 16.27 17.73 -10.99
N ASN A 420 17.14 18.53 -10.37
CA ASN A 420 18.50 18.77 -10.86
C ASN A 420 19.58 18.24 -9.89
N PRO A 421 20.06 17.00 -10.05
CA PRO A 421 21.07 16.42 -9.17
C PRO A 421 22.48 17.02 -9.32
N LYS A 422 22.65 18.08 -10.11
CA LYS A 422 23.97 18.71 -10.34
C LYS A 422 24.25 19.88 -9.42
N ASP A 423 23.25 20.40 -8.74
CA ASP A 423 23.38 21.49 -7.79
C ASP A 423 22.84 21.10 -6.41
N THR A 424 22.70 22.10 -5.56
CA THR A 424 22.23 21.97 -4.20
C THR A 424 21.24 23.10 -3.99
N ASP A 425 20.01 22.72 -3.70
CA ASP A 425 18.90 23.61 -3.47
C ASP A 425 18.91 24.11 -2.01
N THR A 426 17.95 24.96 -1.66
CA THR A 426 17.82 25.47 -0.30
C THR A 426 16.56 24.95 0.38
N SER A 427 15.42 25.16 -0.27
CA SER A 427 14.12 24.84 0.31
C SER A 427 13.03 24.84 -0.76
N TRP A 428 11.88 24.28 -0.40
CA TRP A 428 10.64 24.57 -1.08
C TRP A 428 9.57 24.94 -0.05
N SER A 429 8.55 25.65 -0.48
CA SER A 429 7.42 26.03 0.33
C SER A 429 6.12 25.71 -0.40
N VAL A 430 5.10 25.43 0.39
CA VAL A 430 3.75 25.15 -0.10
C VAL A 430 2.72 25.94 0.70
N GLU A 431 1.72 26.42 -0.02
CA GLU A 431 0.53 27.06 0.53
C GLU A 431 -0.72 26.30 0.11
N PHE A 432 -1.64 26.15 1.05
CA PHE A 432 -2.97 25.62 0.81
C PHE A 432 -4.01 26.63 1.26
N ALA A 433 -5.07 26.78 0.47
CA ALA A 433 -6.35 27.31 0.92
C ALA A 433 -7.40 26.21 0.82
N ILE A 434 -7.77 25.65 1.97
CA ILE A 434 -8.68 24.52 2.11
C ILE A 434 -10.09 25.06 2.38
N PRO A 435 -11.06 24.87 1.46
CA PRO A 435 -12.40 25.42 1.61
C PRO A 435 -13.16 24.88 2.83
N TRP A 436 -13.80 25.76 3.60
CA TRP A 436 -14.62 25.34 4.74
C TRP A 436 -15.85 24.51 4.34
N ASN A 437 -16.40 24.74 3.15
CA ASN A 437 -17.56 24.00 2.66
C ASN A 437 -17.28 22.49 2.52
N VAL A 438 -16.04 22.11 2.22
CA VAL A 438 -15.57 20.73 2.16
C VAL A 438 -15.34 20.20 3.58
N LEU A 439 -14.58 20.94 4.40
CA LEU A 439 -14.26 20.50 5.77
C LEU A 439 -15.52 20.32 6.64
N LYS A 440 -16.61 21.02 6.31
CA LYS A 440 -17.92 20.88 6.95
C LYS A 440 -18.56 19.49 6.79
N GLU A 441 -18.19 18.73 5.76
CA GLU A 441 -18.80 17.41 5.46
C GLU A 441 -18.68 16.42 6.63
N SER A 442 -17.57 16.50 7.36
CA SER A 442 -17.26 15.64 8.51
C SER A 442 -16.96 16.40 9.80
N ALA A 443 -17.13 17.72 9.81
CA ALA A 443 -16.85 18.47 11.02
C ALA A 443 -17.85 18.20 12.15
N HIS A 444 -19.09 17.81 11.83
CA HIS A 444 -20.21 17.67 12.77
C HIS A 444 -20.47 18.89 13.68
N LYS A 445 -19.84 20.03 13.35
CA LYS A 445 -19.94 21.35 13.98
C LYS A 445 -19.82 22.44 12.93
N GLU A 446 -19.88 23.70 13.36
CA GLU A 446 -19.75 24.82 12.42
C GLU A 446 -18.34 24.87 11.80
N ALA A 447 -18.32 25.07 10.48
CA ALA A 447 -17.13 25.28 9.66
C ALA A 447 -17.48 26.44 8.69
N PRO A 448 -16.83 27.61 8.78
CA PRO A 448 -15.70 27.94 9.66
C PRO A 448 -16.00 27.80 11.17
N PRO A 449 -14.98 27.48 11.99
CA PRO A 449 -15.12 27.35 13.45
C PRO A 449 -15.42 28.68 14.12
N HIS A 450 -16.07 28.64 15.30
CA HIS A 450 -16.19 29.81 16.17
C HIS A 450 -14.87 30.12 16.88
N SER A 451 -14.66 31.39 17.23
CA SER A 451 -13.51 31.78 18.06
C SER A 451 -13.52 31.03 19.40
N GLY A 452 -12.47 30.25 19.63
CA GLY A 452 -12.27 29.37 20.79
C GLY A 452 -12.39 27.88 20.46
N ASP A 453 -12.96 27.52 19.32
CA ASP A 453 -13.09 26.12 18.90
C ASP A 453 -11.72 25.50 18.65
N GLN A 454 -11.65 24.18 18.90
CA GLN A 454 -10.43 23.39 18.78
C GLN A 454 -10.63 22.21 17.85
N TRP A 455 -9.67 22.00 16.96
CA TRP A 455 -9.62 20.89 16.01
C TRP A 455 -8.31 20.13 16.19
N ARG A 456 -8.30 18.85 15.80
CA ARG A 456 -7.10 18.03 15.72
C ARG A 456 -6.48 18.21 14.33
N VAL A 457 -5.24 18.67 14.29
CA VAL A 457 -4.51 18.89 13.04
C VAL A 457 -3.09 18.37 13.21
N ASN A 458 -2.56 17.73 12.18
CA ASN A 458 -1.14 17.41 12.14
C ASN A 458 -0.58 17.55 10.74
N PHE A 459 0.74 17.46 10.68
CA PHE A 459 1.49 17.58 9.45
C PHE A 459 2.60 16.53 9.44
N SER A 460 2.88 16.00 8.26
CA SER A 460 3.98 15.08 8.01
C SER A 460 4.83 15.55 6.84
N ARG A 461 6.07 15.08 6.81
CA ARG A 461 6.96 15.10 5.66
C ARG A 461 7.49 13.70 5.48
N VAL A 462 7.21 13.10 4.33
CA VAL A 462 7.90 11.89 3.90
C VAL A 462 9.22 12.29 3.24
N GLU A 463 10.30 11.71 3.74
CA GLU A 463 11.65 12.04 3.33
C GLU A 463 12.45 10.79 2.96
N TRP A 464 12.70 10.58 1.68
CA TRP A 464 13.56 9.51 1.21
C TRP A 464 15.03 9.92 1.22
N LYS A 465 15.86 8.98 1.68
CA LYS A 465 17.30 9.08 1.46
C LYS A 465 17.59 8.75 0.00
N THR A 466 18.22 9.70 -0.70
CA THR A 466 18.69 9.52 -2.07
C THR A 466 20.21 9.69 -2.16
N GLU A 467 20.78 9.07 -3.18
CA GLU A 467 22.14 9.27 -3.65
C GLU A 467 22.12 9.62 -5.14
N ILE A 468 23.14 10.36 -5.60
CA ILE A 468 23.26 10.75 -6.99
C ILE A 468 24.09 9.68 -7.72
N ILE A 469 23.47 8.92 -8.62
CA ILE A 469 24.11 7.92 -9.47
C ILE A 469 23.83 8.28 -10.91
N ASP A 470 24.88 8.34 -11.74
CA ASP A 470 24.80 8.65 -13.18
C ASP A 470 24.03 9.94 -13.52
N GLY A 471 23.95 10.89 -12.57
CA GLY A 471 23.26 12.16 -12.74
C GLY A 471 21.75 12.07 -12.51
N ASP A 472 21.28 11.08 -11.74
CA ASP A 472 19.90 10.93 -11.29
C ASP A 472 19.83 10.69 -9.77
N TYR A 473 18.72 11.10 -9.14
CA TYR A 473 18.40 10.75 -7.75
C TYR A 473 17.91 9.30 -7.68
N ILE A 474 18.63 8.47 -6.93
CA ILE A 474 18.32 7.07 -6.68
C ILE A 474 18.13 6.87 -5.18
N LYS A 475 17.01 6.26 -4.77
CA LYS A 475 16.75 5.95 -3.36
C LYS A 475 17.79 4.97 -2.83
N VAL A 476 18.31 5.25 -1.63
CA VAL A 476 19.36 4.46 -0.99
C VAL A 476 18.83 3.05 -0.69
N LYS A 477 19.65 2.04 -0.97
CA LYS A 477 19.35 0.64 -0.71
C LYS A 477 20.12 0.11 0.50
N ASP A 478 19.47 -0.75 1.28
CA ASP A 478 20.13 -1.48 2.35
C ASP A 478 21.17 -2.43 1.77
N SER A 479 22.42 -2.26 2.18
CA SER A 479 23.57 -3.02 1.65
C SER A 479 23.51 -4.54 1.87
N LYS A 480 22.70 -5.02 2.83
CA LYS A 480 22.58 -6.46 3.15
C LYS A 480 21.46 -7.13 2.37
N THR A 481 20.34 -6.42 2.20
CA THR A 481 19.11 -6.96 1.61
C THR A 481 18.93 -6.54 0.16
N GLY A 482 19.57 -5.46 -0.28
CA GLY A 482 19.39 -4.85 -1.61
C GLY A 482 18.05 -4.15 -1.79
N LYS A 483 17.20 -4.10 -0.76
CA LYS A 483 15.91 -3.40 -0.78
C LYS A 483 16.11 -1.91 -0.53
N THR A 484 15.20 -1.08 -1.06
CA THR A 484 15.16 0.35 -0.74
C THR A 484 15.01 0.53 0.77
N MET A 485 15.80 1.42 1.37
CA MET A 485 15.64 1.77 2.78
C MET A 485 14.29 2.49 2.98
N PRO A 486 13.62 2.29 4.13
CA PRO A 486 12.39 3.03 4.40
C PRO A 486 12.66 4.54 4.45
N GLU A 487 11.61 5.29 4.13
CA GLU A 487 11.52 6.72 4.28
C GLU A 487 11.63 7.15 5.75
N ASP A 488 12.15 8.35 5.96
CA ASP A 488 12.05 9.02 7.25
C ASP A 488 10.69 9.74 7.31
N ASN A 489 9.93 9.55 8.39
CA ASN A 489 8.65 10.22 8.61
C ASN A 489 8.82 11.29 9.69
N TRP A 490 8.73 12.57 9.31
CA TRP A 490 8.93 13.70 10.22
C TRP A 490 7.62 14.48 10.37
N VAL A 491 7.27 14.83 11.61
CA VAL A 491 5.93 15.32 11.93
C VAL A 491 5.97 16.47 12.92
N TRP A 492 4.93 17.29 12.93
CA TRP A 492 4.78 18.37 13.91
C TRP A 492 4.50 17.83 15.32
N SER A 493 3.43 17.05 15.49
CA SER A 493 3.07 16.38 16.74
C SER A 493 3.35 14.87 16.61
N PRO A 494 4.30 14.29 17.37
CA PRO A 494 4.68 12.88 17.21
C PRO A 494 3.64 11.89 17.73
N GLN A 495 3.54 10.73 17.09
CA GLN A 495 2.65 9.64 17.46
C GLN A 495 3.33 8.65 18.41
N GLY A 496 4.66 8.52 18.32
CA GLY A 496 5.42 7.51 19.08
C GLY A 496 5.41 6.12 18.46
N LEU A 497 5.00 6.02 17.19
CA LEU A 497 5.09 4.86 16.31
C LEU A 497 4.98 5.35 14.86
N ILE A 498 5.48 4.58 13.89
CA ILE A 498 5.41 4.93 12.46
C ILE A 498 3.99 4.69 11.94
N ASN A 499 3.06 5.58 12.28
CA ASN A 499 1.67 5.55 11.81
C ASN A 499 0.98 6.91 12.08
N MET A 500 0.74 7.71 11.04
CA MET A 500 0.06 9.01 11.17
C MET A 500 -1.41 8.90 11.55
N HIS A 501 -2.06 7.77 11.29
CA HIS A 501 -3.49 7.54 11.54
C HIS A 501 -3.81 7.25 13.01
N TYR A 502 -3.18 7.99 13.92
CA TYR A 502 -3.48 8.09 15.35
C TYR A 502 -3.94 9.52 15.67
N PRO A 503 -5.17 9.93 15.26
CA PRO A 503 -5.62 11.32 15.42
C PRO A 503 -5.67 11.80 16.86
N GLU A 504 -5.79 10.88 17.82
CA GLU A 504 -5.71 11.19 19.24
C GLU A 504 -4.38 11.87 19.64
N MET A 505 -3.30 11.64 18.88
CA MET A 505 -1.95 12.21 19.08
C MET A 505 -1.69 13.48 18.27
N TRP A 506 -2.60 13.86 17.37
CA TRP A 506 -2.45 15.05 16.54
C TRP A 506 -2.50 16.33 17.37
N GLY A 507 -1.86 17.37 16.86
CA GLY A 507 -1.81 18.66 17.52
C GLY A 507 -3.19 19.29 17.68
N ILE A 508 -3.32 20.20 18.63
CA ILE A 508 -4.56 20.92 18.92
C ILE A 508 -4.43 22.34 18.37
N VAL A 509 -5.27 22.66 17.40
CA VAL A 509 -5.35 23.99 16.79
C VAL A 509 -6.57 24.71 17.33
N GLN A 510 -6.35 25.84 18.01
CA GLN A 510 -7.41 26.71 18.52
C GLN A 510 -7.61 27.91 17.60
N PHE A 511 -8.82 28.08 17.08
CA PHE A 511 -9.15 29.18 16.16
C PHE A 511 -9.58 30.42 16.94
N LEU A 512 -9.06 31.60 16.60
CA LEU A 512 -9.47 32.87 17.19
C LEU A 512 -9.82 33.90 16.09
N ASP A 513 -10.83 34.73 16.35
CA ASP A 513 -11.28 35.79 15.43
C ASP A 513 -10.28 36.95 15.28
N GLN A 514 -9.30 37.01 16.18
CA GLN A 514 -8.26 38.04 16.15
C GLN A 514 -7.35 37.83 14.94
N THR A 515 -6.81 38.91 14.38
CA THR A 515 -5.89 38.86 13.24
C THR A 515 -4.42 38.90 13.63
N VAL A 516 -4.13 39.17 14.91
CA VAL A 516 -2.78 39.24 15.48
C VAL A 516 -2.82 38.71 16.90
N ARG A 517 -1.71 38.09 17.33
CA ARG A 517 -1.51 37.66 18.70
C ARG A 517 -1.63 38.84 19.68
N ALA A 518 -2.52 38.73 20.65
CA ALA A 518 -2.59 39.64 21.78
C ALA A 518 -1.65 39.16 22.91
N PRO A 519 -1.01 40.09 23.66
CA PRO A 519 -0.23 39.73 24.84
C PRO A 519 -1.12 39.02 25.87
N GLY A 520 -0.87 37.73 26.08
CA GLY A 520 -1.62 36.90 27.03
C GLY A 520 -2.55 35.88 26.40
N ASP A 521 -2.66 35.82 25.06
CA ASP A 521 -3.34 34.70 24.40
C ASP A 521 -2.66 33.40 24.78
N LYS A 522 -3.47 32.50 25.33
CA LYS A 522 -3.08 31.15 25.73
C LYS A 522 -4.06 30.19 25.10
N ILE A 523 -3.52 29.04 24.74
CA ILE A 523 -4.35 27.91 24.37
C ILE A 523 -5.18 27.54 25.60
N CYS A 524 -6.49 27.49 25.40
CA CYS A 524 -7.37 26.87 26.37
C CYS A 524 -7.00 25.38 26.37
N GLN A 525 -6.52 24.82 27.47
CA GLN A 525 -6.41 23.38 27.58
C GLN A 525 -7.67 22.89 28.27
N PRO A 526 -8.72 22.47 27.54
CA PRO A 526 -9.88 21.92 28.19
C PRO A 526 -9.47 20.60 28.87
N GLU A 527 -9.87 20.44 30.13
CA GLU A 527 -9.71 19.17 30.87
C GLU A 527 -10.29 17.98 30.10
N ALA A 528 -11.24 18.24 29.18
CA ALA A 528 -11.79 17.30 28.21
C ALA A 528 -10.74 16.42 27.52
N TRP A 529 -9.60 16.98 27.08
CA TRP A 529 -8.58 16.18 26.39
C TRP A 529 -7.87 15.18 27.31
N GLU A 530 -7.68 15.53 28.60
CA GLU A 530 -7.17 14.57 29.59
C GLU A 530 -8.18 13.44 29.82
N TYR A 531 -9.47 13.76 29.89
CA TYR A 531 -10.54 12.77 30.08
C TYR A 531 -10.66 11.83 28.88
N ILE A 532 -10.60 12.37 27.66
CA ILE A 532 -10.59 11.60 26.41
C ILE A 532 -9.35 10.70 26.36
N TRP A 533 -8.19 11.18 26.80
CA TRP A 533 -6.97 10.37 26.85
C TRP A 533 -7.10 9.19 27.83
N VAL A 534 -7.73 9.38 28.98
CA VAL A 534 -8.02 8.27 29.92
C VAL A 534 -8.93 7.22 29.27
N LEU A 535 -9.98 7.65 28.57
CA LEU A 535 -10.84 6.75 27.80
C LEU A 535 -10.04 5.98 26.72
N ARG A 536 -9.13 6.66 26.01
CA ARG A 536 -8.24 6.05 25.02
C ARG A 536 -7.35 4.97 25.62
N GLN A 537 -6.84 5.18 26.83
CA GLN A 537 -6.06 4.15 27.54
C GLN A 537 -6.90 2.91 27.86
N ILE A 538 -8.18 3.07 28.22
CA ILE A 538 -9.08 1.92 28.40
C ILE A 538 -9.31 1.20 27.06
N TYR A 539 -9.50 1.95 25.97
CA TYR A 539 -9.61 1.36 24.63
C TYR A 539 -8.38 0.52 24.26
N TYR A 540 -7.14 0.99 24.49
CA TYR A 540 -5.96 0.16 24.20
C TYR A 540 -5.89 -1.09 25.08
N MET A 541 -6.27 -1.00 26.36
CA MET A 541 -6.35 -2.16 27.23
C MET A 541 -7.40 -3.17 26.75
N GLU A 542 -8.57 -2.70 26.32
CA GLU A 542 -9.64 -3.55 25.74
C GLU A 542 -9.16 -4.25 24.47
N LYS A 543 -8.49 -3.55 23.56
CA LYS A 543 -7.91 -4.16 22.34
C LYS A 543 -6.91 -5.26 22.67
N ASN A 544 -6.04 -5.01 23.65
CA ASN A 544 -5.07 -6.00 24.11
C ASN A 544 -5.72 -7.20 24.82
N TYR A 545 -6.76 -6.94 25.62
CA TYR A 545 -7.54 -8.00 26.25
C TYR A 545 -8.22 -8.87 25.19
N TYR A 546 -8.84 -8.25 24.19
CA TYR A 546 -9.51 -8.95 23.09
C TYR A 546 -8.56 -9.85 22.28
N LEU A 547 -7.31 -9.41 22.02
CA LEU A 547 -6.31 -10.24 21.34
C LEU A 547 -6.06 -11.58 22.05
N ARG A 548 -6.15 -11.60 23.39
CA ARG A 548 -5.88 -12.80 24.21
C ARG A 548 -7.13 -13.63 24.50
N HIS A 549 -8.26 -12.97 24.74
CA HIS A 549 -9.48 -13.63 25.23
C HIS A 549 -10.56 -13.78 24.16
N ARG A 550 -10.44 -13.07 23.04
CA ARG A 550 -11.42 -13.00 21.94
C ARG A 550 -12.79 -12.49 22.38
N GLU A 551 -12.82 -11.72 23.47
CA GLU A 551 -13.96 -10.96 23.96
C GLU A 551 -13.47 -9.69 24.66
N TYR A 552 -14.32 -8.65 24.75
CA TYR A 552 -14.06 -7.43 25.52
C TYR A 552 -14.55 -7.56 26.95
N SER A 553 -13.86 -6.94 27.90
CA SER A 553 -14.20 -7.05 29.33
C SER A 553 -15.25 -6.02 29.75
N ASN A 554 -15.93 -6.29 30.86
CA ASN A 554 -16.71 -5.28 31.60
C ASN A 554 -16.02 -4.87 32.91
N SER A 555 -14.84 -5.43 33.19
CA SER A 555 -14.13 -5.33 34.45
C SER A 555 -12.80 -4.63 34.22
N LEU A 556 -12.64 -3.45 34.80
CA LEU A 556 -11.37 -2.75 34.73
C LEU A 556 -10.23 -3.54 35.39
N ASP A 557 -10.50 -4.28 36.46
CA ASP A 557 -9.47 -5.08 37.14
C ASP A 557 -8.83 -6.11 36.20
N GLU A 558 -9.59 -6.59 35.22
CA GLU A 558 -9.10 -7.50 34.16
C GLU A 558 -8.28 -6.77 33.09
N LEU A 559 -8.53 -5.47 32.90
CA LEU A 559 -7.84 -4.60 31.93
C LEU A 559 -6.55 -4.00 32.49
N LEU A 560 -6.48 -3.69 33.79
CA LEU A 560 -5.32 -3.06 34.43
C LEU A 560 -3.96 -3.75 34.19
N PRO A 561 -3.87 -5.09 34.04
CA PRO A 561 -2.62 -5.74 33.67
C PRO A 561 -2.03 -5.30 32.33
N TYR A 562 -2.86 -4.76 31.42
CA TYR A 562 -2.45 -4.27 30.10
C TYR A 562 -2.09 -2.78 30.09
N LEU A 563 -2.31 -2.07 31.21
CA LEU A 563 -1.96 -0.66 31.32
C LEU A 563 -0.45 -0.46 31.33
N ASN A 564 0.04 0.49 30.54
CA ASN A 564 1.43 0.91 30.64
C ASN A 564 1.73 1.44 32.05
N SER A 565 2.74 0.87 32.72
CA SER A 565 3.07 1.18 34.10
C SER A 565 3.36 2.66 34.37
N THR A 566 3.81 3.42 33.36
CA THR A 566 4.04 4.87 33.44
C THR A 566 2.75 5.69 33.47
N LEU A 567 1.62 5.09 33.09
CA LEU A 567 0.31 5.73 33.00
C LEU A 567 -0.63 5.37 34.16
N LYS A 568 -0.14 4.62 35.16
CA LYS A 568 -0.95 4.23 36.33
C LYS A 568 -1.53 5.42 37.11
N SER A 569 -0.81 6.54 37.16
CA SER A 569 -1.29 7.77 37.81
C SER A 569 -2.48 8.43 37.08
N LEU A 570 -2.76 8.05 35.83
CA LEU A 570 -3.95 8.50 35.10
C LEU A 570 -5.25 7.83 35.61
N PHE A 571 -5.18 6.86 36.53
CA PHE A 571 -6.35 6.10 36.98
C PHE A 571 -6.66 6.24 38.49
N ASP A 572 -6.18 7.32 39.12
CA ASP A 572 -6.47 7.66 40.52
C ASP A 572 -7.95 8.08 40.74
N GLU A 573 -8.35 8.43 41.98
CA GLU A 573 -9.75 8.75 42.38
C GLU A 573 -10.48 9.74 41.46
N LYS A 574 -9.75 10.62 40.74
CA LYS A 574 -10.28 11.60 39.77
C LYS A 574 -11.13 10.96 38.65
N TYR A 575 -10.95 9.66 38.38
CA TYR A 575 -11.61 8.97 37.25
C TYR A 575 -12.54 7.82 37.71
N ALA A 576 -12.92 7.79 38.99
CA ALA A 576 -13.70 6.71 39.60
C ALA A 576 -15.09 6.50 38.99
N ASN A 577 -15.70 7.55 38.42
CA ASN A 577 -17.05 7.51 37.82
C ASN A 577 -17.04 6.99 36.37
N ARG A 578 -16.26 5.95 36.10
CA ARG A 578 -16.23 5.27 34.80
C ARG A 578 -17.12 4.04 34.82
N LYS A 579 -17.78 3.78 33.70
CA LYS A 579 -18.60 2.58 33.48
C LYS A 579 -18.20 1.92 32.17
N ILE A 580 -17.77 0.67 32.25
CA ILE A 580 -17.47 -0.18 31.10
C ILE A 580 -18.68 -1.08 30.85
N THR A 581 -19.22 -1.05 29.65
CA THR A 581 -20.31 -1.94 29.22
C THR A 581 -19.83 -2.72 28.01
N SER A 582 -19.82 -4.05 28.09
CA SER A 582 -19.38 -4.94 27.01
C SER A 582 -20.44 -6.00 26.71
N THR A 583 -20.54 -6.40 25.44
CA THR A 583 -21.31 -7.57 24.96
C THR A 583 -20.43 -8.78 24.65
N GLY A 584 -19.12 -8.68 24.90
CA GLY A 584 -18.09 -9.61 24.43
C GLY A 584 -17.57 -9.22 23.03
N GLU A 585 -18.44 -8.81 22.11
CA GLU A 585 -18.05 -8.42 20.74
C GLU A 585 -17.87 -6.91 20.55
N THR A 586 -18.47 -6.10 21.43
CA THR A 586 -18.39 -4.64 21.42
C THR A 586 -18.29 -4.12 22.84
N PHE A 587 -17.75 -2.90 23.01
CA PHE A 587 -17.76 -2.22 24.29
C PHE A 587 -18.04 -0.72 24.13
N VAL A 588 -18.57 -0.13 25.19
CA VAL A 588 -18.63 1.31 25.38
C VAL A 588 -18.14 1.62 26.79
N VAL A 589 -17.19 2.53 26.90
CA VAL A 589 -16.77 3.11 28.17
C VAL A 589 -17.39 4.50 28.28
N THR A 590 -17.96 4.78 29.44
CA THR A 590 -18.54 6.09 29.78
C THR A 590 -17.79 6.67 30.96
N LEU A 591 -17.44 7.96 30.90
CA LEU A 591 -16.85 8.71 32.00
C LEU A 591 -17.67 9.97 32.26
N GLU A 592 -18.23 10.09 33.46
CA GLU A 592 -18.99 11.28 33.88
C GLU A 592 -18.13 12.15 34.81
N THR A 593 -17.85 13.38 34.37
CA THR A 593 -17.02 14.34 35.12
C THR A 593 -17.37 15.78 34.74
N GLY A 594 -17.35 16.69 35.71
CA GLY A 594 -17.63 18.11 35.47
C GLY A 594 -19.04 18.41 34.93
N GLY A 595 -19.99 17.48 35.10
CA GLY A 595 -21.34 17.59 34.52
C GLY A 595 -21.42 17.27 33.03
N VAL A 596 -20.34 16.75 32.43
CA VAL A 596 -20.24 16.27 31.05
C VAL A 596 -20.04 14.75 31.07
N ILE A 597 -20.61 14.08 30.08
CA ILE A 597 -20.47 12.64 29.88
C ILE A 597 -19.63 12.45 28.62
N TYR A 598 -18.55 11.70 28.74
CA TYR A 598 -17.67 11.32 27.63
C TYR A 598 -17.79 9.83 27.37
N HIS A 599 -17.76 9.45 26.10
CA HIS A 599 -17.82 8.07 25.68
C HIS A 599 -16.61 7.68 24.82
N ILE A 600 -16.26 6.39 24.83
CA ILE A 600 -15.43 5.76 23.79
C ILE A 600 -15.97 4.37 23.49
N ASP A 601 -15.91 3.92 22.25
CA ASP A 601 -16.35 2.59 21.83
C ASP A 601 -15.20 1.70 21.30
N GLN A 602 -15.53 0.50 20.83
CA GLN A 602 -14.57 -0.47 20.30
C GLN A 602 -13.86 -0.05 19.00
N THR A 603 -14.37 0.97 18.30
CA THR A 603 -13.71 1.57 17.13
C THR A 603 -12.77 2.71 17.55
N GLY A 604 -12.77 3.07 18.83
CA GLY A 604 -12.01 4.18 19.36
C GLY A 604 -12.67 5.53 19.11
N ARG A 605 -13.92 5.58 18.68
CA ARG A 605 -14.64 6.84 18.48
C ARG A 605 -15.01 7.46 19.82
N THR A 606 -14.85 8.78 19.97
CA THR A 606 -15.21 9.49 21.22
C THR A 606 -16.31 10.52 21.02
N TRP A 607 -17.27 10.65 21.95
CA TRP A 607 -18.35 11.64 21.86
C TRP A 607 -18.92 12.05 23.21
#